data_AF-F9U7R2-F1
#
_entry.id   AF-F9U7R2-F1
#
_cell.length_a   1.000
_cell.length_b   1.000
_cell.length_c   1.000
_cell.angle_alpha   90.00
_cell.angle_beta   90.00
_cell.angle_gamma   90.00
#
_symmetry.space_group_name_H-M   'P 1'
#
loop_
_entity.id
_entity.type
_entity.pdbx_description
1 polymer ?
#
loop_
_entity_poly.entity_id
_entity_poly.type
_entity_poly.pdbx_seq_one_letter_code
_entity_poly.pdbx_strand_id
1 'polypeptide(L)'
;MNNNPSVVVRPFRACACGALLLASQVSADPAVGGSCEAEVGVIAGDYIACLLEAHADNLHGEAQDPARMAVGLEDCDREHLQRYVETVLQDPASCPGAEESFDGLFKHLRQLHQGALGAVDQVALLVSGRSITPVAGKVILFNNCALPLKLMSDTNAAIDGNVLQAGEQETFPIGELHAGSPNTILVAPVTTRDQCGDLACEDWTAVQPNRVQREPGMWEDPNLTYAAYCQPTNAAAAQCSSDPAETPCCGPNMNYDKTFGTHLELTPDFQGQDFVNLSTNAMPPLLCGPGVDPNNCVTASANIFFNVPIHVDMAGGDCACDSLGNRSQLICTTVSCEDAYQYPLDPKQCACSSGGQRGYTVTYCPEGSPLPRIPSAS
;
A
#
# COMPACT_ATOMS: atom_id res chain seq x y z
N MET A 1 8.98 -38.32 24.36
CA MET A 1 10.09 -37.90 23.48
C MET A 1 9.54 -37.91 22.06
N ASN A 2 8.99 -36.78 21.61
CA ASN A 2 8.39 -36.65 20.28
C ASN A 2 9.35 -35.83 19.41
N ASN A 3 9.99 -36.50 18.45
CA ASN A 3 10.77 -35.86 17.40
C ASN A 3 9.80 -35.31 16.35
N ASN A 4 9.57 -33.99 16.36
CA ASN A 4 8.99 -33.31 15.21
C ASN A 4 10.07 -33.14 14.14
N PRO A 5 9.82 -33.53 12.87
CA PRO A 5 10.77 -33.28 11.80
C PRO A 5 10.81 -31.78 11.50
N SER A 6 11.98 -31.18 11.64
CA SER A 6 12.26 -29.84 11.15
C SER A 6 12.03 -29.80 9.64
N VAL A 7 10.99 -29.09 9.21
CA VAL A 7 10.79 -28.76 7.80
C VAL A 7 11.89 -27.77 7.43
N VAL A 8 12.93 -28.26 6.76
CA VAL A 8 13.95 -27.43 6.11
C VAL A 8 13.27 -26.78 4.91
N VAL A 9 12.80 -25.55 5.07
CA VAL A 9 12.43 -24.69 3.94
C VAL A 9 13.73 -24.40 3.18
N ARG A 10 13.93 -25.08 2.05
CA ARG A 10 15.04 -24.75 1.14
C ARG A 10 14.75 -23.37 0.53
N PRO A 11 15.75 -22.49 0.40
CA PRO A 11 15.57 -21.22 -0.29
C PRO A 11 15.15 -21.53 -1.74
N PHE A 12 13.93 -21.13 -2.09
CA PHE A 12 13.50 -21.06 -3.48
C PHE A 12 14.44 -20.06 -4.15
N ARG A 13 15.34 -20.55 -5.02
CA ARG A 13 16.28 -19.69 -5.75
C ARG A 13 15.47 -18.73 -6.64
N ALA A 14 15.60 -17.43 -6.36
CA ALA A 14 14.98 -16.33 -7.10
C ALA A 14 15.22 -16.41 -8.63
N CYS A 15 16.29 -17.11 -9.07
CA CYS A 15 16.58 -17.39 -10.48
C CYS A 15 15.42 -17.98 -11.29
N ALA A 16 14.52 -18.77 -10.68
CA ALA A 16 13.47 -19.46 -11.43
C ALA A 16 12.26 -18.56 -11.78
N CYS A 17 11.99 -17.51 -10.98
CA CYS A 17 10.87 -16.60 -11.23
C CYS A 17 11.26 -15.46 -12.17
N GLY A 18 12.49 -14.93 -12.08
CA GLY A 18 12.99 -13.90 -13.01
C GLY A 18 13.04 -14.37 -14.47
N ALA A 19 13.41 -15.65 -14.69
CA ALA A 19 13.44 -16.24 -16.02
C ALA A 19 12.04 -16.44 -16.65
N LEU A 20 10.98 -16.58 -15.84
CA LEU A 20 9.63 -16.86 -16.34
C LEU A 20 8.90 -15.58 -16.81
N LEU A 21 9.17 -14.42 -16.19
CA LEU A 21 8.55 -13.13 -16.55
C LEU A 21 9.20 -12.47 -17.78
N LEU A 22 10.51 -12.67 -17.99
CA LEU A 22 11.23 -12.15 -19.16
C LEU A 22 10.90 -12.90 -20.45
N ALA A 23 10.51 -14.18 -20.36
CA ALA A 23 10.15 -14.99 -21.52
C ALA A 23 8.86 -14.52 -22.23
N SER A 24 8.02 -13.70 -21.59
CA SER A 24 6.75 -13.25 -22.17
C SER A 24 6.76 -11.89 -22.87
N GLN A 25 7.80 -11.07 -22.73
CA GLN A 25 7.83 -9.73 -23.36
C GLN A 25 8.95 -9.52 -24.38
N VAL A 26 9.97 -10.39 -24.42
CA VAL A 26 11.05 -10.30 -25.41
C VAL A 26 10.94 -11.50 -26.35
N SER A 27 9.98 -11.46 -27.30
CA SER A 27 10.01 -12.36 -28.45
C SER A 27 11.02 -11.81 -29.48
N ALA A 28 12.29 -11.74 -29.10
CA ALA A 28 13.38 -11.63 -30.07
C ALA A 28 13.72 -13.06 -30.49
N ASP A 29 13.57 -13.34 -31.78
CA ASP A 29 13.98 -14.61 -32.38
C ASP A 29 15.48 -14.85 -32.09
N PRO A 30 15.86 -15.87 -31.31
CA PRO A 30 17.24 -16.09 -30.89
C PRO A 30 18.19 -16.42 -32.06
N ALA A 31 17.68 -16.49 -33.29
CA ALA A 31 18.44 -16.70 -34.50
C ALA A 31 19.22 -15.47 -34.99
N VAL A 32 18.95 -14.25 -34.50
CA VAL A 32 19.70 -13.03 -34.84
C VAL A 32 20.72 -12.72 -33.74
N GLY A 33 21.74 -13.58 -33.62
CA GLY A 33 22.86 -13.35 -32.72
C GLY A 33 23.64 -12.11 -33.17
N GLY A 34 23.45 -10.99 -32.47
CA GLY A 34 24.24 -9.77 -32.64
C GLY A 34 23.46 -8.46 -32.78
N SER A 35 22.13 -8.43 -32.60
CA SER A 35 21.42 -7.14 -32.51
C SER A 35 21.56 -6.54 -31.12
N CYS A 36 21.74 -5.23 -31.03
CA CYS A 36 21.77 -4.50 -29.76
C CYS A 36 20.54 -4.78 -28.88
N GLU A 37 19.36 -5.00 -29.46
CA GLU A 37 18.15 -5.38 -28.71
C GLU A 37 18.32 -6.64 -27.86
N ALA A 38 18.99 -7.68 -28.41
CA ALA A 38 19.21 -8.92 -27.68
C ALA A 38 20.16 -8.69 -26.50
N GLU A 39 21.20 -7.88 -26.70
CA GLU A 39 22.18 -7.58 -25.66
C GLU A 39 21.60 -6.65 -24.58
N VAL A 40 20.78 -5.66 -24.97
CA VAL A 40 19.99 -4.83 -24.04
C VAL A 40 19.01 -5.69 -23.24
N GLY A 41 18.37 -6.69 -23.86
CA GLY A 41 17.50 -7.63 -23.16
C GLY A 41 18.24 -8.47 -22.11
N VAL A 42 19.47 -8.91 -22.40
CA VAL A 42 20.33 -9.59 -21.43
C VAL A 42 20.70 -8.65 -20.28
N ILE A 43 21.11 -7.41 -20.59
CA ILE A 43 21.45 -6.41 -19.57
C ILE A 43 20.25 -6.11 -18.67
N ALA A 44 19.04 -6.01 -19.23
CA ALA A 44 17.81 -5.82 -18.47
C ALA A 44 17.57 -6.99 -17.50
N GLY A 45 17.77 -8.23 -17.98
CA GLY A 45 17.61 -9.44 -17.17
C GLY A 45 18.62 -9.53 -16.03
N ASP A 46 19.90 -9.29 -16.33
CA ASP A 46 20.99 -9.25 -15.33
C ASP A 46 20.70 -8.16 -14.28
N TYR A 47 20.20 -7.00 -14.72
CA TYR A 47 19.91 -5.88 -13.85
C TYR A 47 18.75 -6.18 -12.89
N ILE A 48 17.64 -6.75 -13.38
CA ILE A 48 16.53 -7.21 -12.53
C ILE A 48 17.02 -8.24 -11.52
N ALA A 49 17.87 -9.18 -11.93
CA ALA A 49 18.43 -10.19 -11.03
C ALA A 49 19.29 -9.54 -9.91
N CYS A 50 20.15 -8.58 -10.27
CA CYS A 50 20.96 -7.82 -9.30
C CYS A 50 20.07 -7.08 -8.28
N LEU A 51 19.06 -6.36 -8.77
CA LEU A 51 18.12 -5.63 -7.92
C LEU A 51 17.33 -6.57 -6.99
N LEU A 52 16.94 -7.75 -7.47
CA LEU A 52 16.27 -8.77 -6.65
C LEU A 52 17.17 -9.32 -5.54
N GLU A 53 18.46 -9.55 -5.83
CA GLU A 53 19.43 -9.98 -4.82
C GLU A 53 19.66 -8.90 -3.76
N ALA A 54 19.86 -7.64 -4.18
CA ALA A 54 19.98 -6.50 -3.26
C ALA A 54 18.74 -6.36 -2.36
N HIS A 55 17.55 -6.61 -2.90
CA HIS A 55 16.31 -6.57 -2.15
C HIS A 55 16.15 -7.76 -1.20
N ALA A 56 16.50 -8.98 -1.63
CA ALA A 56 16.45 -10.18 -0.80
C ALA A 56 17.42 -10.10 0.39
N ASP A 57 18.61 -9.53 0.19
CA ASP A 57 19.59 -9.31 1.26
C ASP A 57 19.08 -8.35 2.33
N ASN A 58 18.31 -7.33 1.94
CA ASN A 58 17.64 -6.43 2.88
C ASN A 58 16.52 -7.14 3.66
N LEU A 59 15.77 -8.03 3.01
CA LEU A 59 14.68 -8.77 3.64
C LEU A 59 15.15 -9.81 4.67
N HIS A 60 16.35 -10.38 4.48
CA HIS A 60 16.90 -11.45 5.32
C HIS A 60 17.94 -10.98 6.36
N GLY A 61 18.32 -9.71 6.36
CA GLY A 61 19.22 -9.14 7.37
C GLY A 61 18.59 -9.06 8.77
N GLU A 62 19.37 -9.34 9.82
CA GLU A 62 18.93 -9.25 11.23
C GLU A 62 18.53 -7.83 11.68
N ALA A 63 18.78 -6.82 10.84
CA ALA A 63 18.20 -5.50 10.92
C ALA A 63 17.94 -5.02 9.48
N GLN A 64 16.72 -4.59 9.19
CA GLN A 64 16.42 -3.85 7.96
C GLN A 64 17.29 -2.58 7.98
N ASP A 65 18.30 -2.53 7.11
CA ASP A 65 19.24 -1.41 7.02
C ASP A 65 19.03 -0.73 5.66
N PRO A 66 18.25 0.36 5.62
CA PRO A 66 18.01 1.12 4.40
C PRO A 66 19.29 1.57 3.70
N ALA A 67 20.37 1.79 4.45
CA ALA A 67 21.65 2.21 3.88
C ALA A 67 22.32 1.07 3.09
N ARG A 68 22.19 -0.19 3.56
CA ARG A 68 22.69 -1.35 2.82
C ARG A 68 21.91 -1.60 1.53
N MET A 69 20.59 -1.46 1.58
CA MET A 69 19.76 -1.55 0.38
C MET A 69 20.15 -0.46 -0.63
N ALA A 70 20.32 0.79 -0.17
CA ALA A 70 20.73 1.89 -1.04
C ALA A 70 22.09 1.63 -1.73
N VAL A 71 23.08 1.12 -1.00
CA VAL A 71 24.38 0.74 -1.57
C VAL A 71 24.24 -0.38 -2.60
N GLY A 72 23.45 -1.43 -2.30
CA GLY A 72 23.21 -2.54 -3.23
C GLY A 72 22.53 -2.08 -4.53
N LEU A 73 21.54 -1.21 -4.43
CA LEU A 73 20.87 -0.60 -5.59
C LEU A 73 21.85 0.26 -6.41
N GLU A 74 22.65 1.09 -5.75
CA GLU A 74 23.63 1.96 -6.42
C GLU A 74 24.71 1.15 -7.16
N ASP A 75 25.15 0.03 -6.57
CA ASP A 75 26.10 -0.87 -7.21
C ASP A 75 25.49 -1.55 -8.46
N CYS A 76 24.24 -2.03 -8.37
CA CYS A 76 23.52 -2.57 -9.52
C CYS A 76 23.35 -1.53 -10.64
N ASP A 77 22.92 -0.31 -10.28
CA ASP A 77 22.75 0.81 -11.19
C ASP A 77 24.05 1.12 -11.93
N ARG A 78 25.15 1.28 -11.18
CA ARG A 78 26.45 1.64 -11.77
C ARG A 78 26.92 0.61 -12.79
N GLU A 79 26.87 -0.67 -12.45
CA GLU A 79 27.35 -1.75 -13.32
C GLU A 79 26.49 -1.88 -14.58
N HIS A 80 25.16 -1.93 -14.42
CA HIS A 80 24.28 -2.32 -15.51
C HIS A 80 23.92 -1.14 -16.42
N LEU A 81 23.81 0.07 -15.87
CA LEU A 81 23.60 1.27 -16.68
C LEU A 81 24.85 1.61 -17.50
N GLN A 82 26.06 1.40 -16.95
CA GLN A 82 27.29 1.57 -17.72
C GLN A 82 27.34 0.59 -18.90
N ARG A 83 27.09 -0.71 -18.64
CA ARG A 83 27.09 -1.74 -19.68
C ARG A 83 26.05 -1.45 -20.76
N TYR A 84 24.86 -0.98 -20.38
CA TYR A 84 23.83 -0.53 -21.31
C TYR A 84 24.32 0.62 -22.21
N VAL A 85 24.94 1.66 -21.64
CA VAL A 85 25.45 2.80 -22.43
C VAL A 85 26.56 2.33 -23.38
N GLU A 86 27.45 1.46 -22.94
CA GLU A 86 28.52 0.91 -23.79
C GLU A 86 27.95 0.10 -24.96
N THR A 87 26.98 -0.77 -24.71
CA THR A 87 26.30 -1.57 -25.75
C THR A 87 25.59 -0.67 -26.77
N VAL A 88 24.84 0.33 -26.32
CA VAL A 88 24.11 1.23 -27.22
C VAL A 88 25.05 2.11 -28.05
N LEU A 89 26.17 2.56 -27.48
CA LEU A 89 27.15 3.39 -28.20
C LEU A 89 27.96 2.60 -29.23
N GLN A 90 28.08 1.28 -29.08
CA GLN A 90 28.82 0.44 -30.03
C GLN A 90 28.07 0.23 -31.34
N ASP A 91 26.74 0.12 -31.31
CA ASP A 91 25.92 0.00 -32.52
C ASP A 91 24.55 0.70 -32.39
N PRO A 92 24.53 2.05 -32.37
CA PRO A 92 23.31 2.81 -32.12
C PRO A 92 22.20 2.56 -33.15
N ALA A 93 22.55 2.19 -34.39
CA ALA A 93 21.61 1.98 -35.49
C ALA A 93 20.87 0.63 -35.40
N SER A 94 21.21 -0.18 -34.41
CA SER A 94 20.60 -1.48 -34.13
C SER A 94 19.82 -1.50 -32.81
N CYS A 95 19.68 -0.33 -32.16
CA CYS A 95 19.06 -0.12 -30.85
C CYS A 95 17.82 0.79 -30.97
N PRO A 96 16.72 0.34 -31.58
CA PRO A 96 15.58 1.21 -31.90
C PRO A 96 15.06 1.92 -30.64
N GLY A 97 15.00 3.25 -30.69
CA GLY A 97 14.62 4.12 -29.57
C GLY A 97 15.77 4.88 -28.91
N ALA A 98 17.02 4.40 -29.05
CA ALA A 98 18.21 5.13 -28.59
C ALA A 98 18.89 5.96 -29.70
N GLU A 99 18.45 5.79 -30.95
CA GLU A 99 19.23 6.10 -32.16
C GLU A 99 19.29 7.58 -32.55
N GLU A 100 18.46 8.45 -31.97
CA GLU A 100 18.22 9.79 -32.54
C GLU A 100 18.88 10.95 -31.78
N SER A 101 19.35 10.75 -30.54
CA SER A 101 20.02 11.78 -29.72
C SER A 101 20.44 11.24 -28.34
N PHE A 102 21.28 12.01 -27.62
CA PHE A 102 21.51 11.81 -26.19
C PHE A 102 20.19 11.78 -25.39
N ASP A 103 19.20 12.60 -25.77
CA ASP A 103 17.89 12.61 -25.11
C ASP A 103 17.14 11.28 -25.30
N GLY A 104 17.26 10.65 -26.47
CA GLY A 104 16.72 9.30 -26.74
C GLY A 104 17.36 8.24 -25.84
N LEU A 105 18.70 8.26 -25.73
CA LEU A 105 19.44 7.38 -24.83
C LEU A 105 18.97 7.51 -23.37
N PHE A 106 18.88 8.74 -22.86
CA PHE A 106 18.42 8.98 -21.48
C PHE A 106 16.96 8.56 -21.26
N LYS A 107 16.09 8.76 -22.25
CA LYS A 107 14.70 8.31 -22.18
C LYS A 107 14.61 6.79 -22.10
N HIS A 108 15.36 6.08 -22.92
CA HIS A 108 15.34 4.61 -22.94
C HIS A 108 15.97 4.03 -21.67
N LEU A 109 17.05 4.63 -21.18
CA LEU A 109 17.67 4.27 -19.89
C LEU A 109 16.72 4.46 -18.71
N ARG A 110 15.93 5.55 -18.71
CA ARG A 110 14.89 5.78 -17.70
C ARG A 110 13.78 4.71 -17.78
N GLN A 111 13.37 4.31 -18.99
CA GLN A 111 12.37 3.27 -19.17
C GLN A 111 12.86 1.91 -18.69
N LEU A 112 14.12 1.55 -18.99
CA LEU A 112 14.77 0.34 -18.49
C LEU A 112 14.80 0.32 -16.97
N HIS A 113 15.27 1.41 -16.34
CA HIS A 113 15.34 1.54 -14.89
C HIS A 113 13.96 1.42 -14.23
N GLN A 114 12.96 2.13 -14.76
CA GLN A 114 11.59 2.07 -14.23
C GLN A 114 10.95 0.69 -14.43
N GLY A 115 11.19 0.04 -15.57
CA GLY A 115 10.69 -1.31 -15.85
C GLY A 115 11.35 -2.37 -14.96
N ALA A 116 12.65 -2.27 -14.74
CA ALA A 116 13.40 -3.19 -13.88
C ALA A 116 12.96 -3.08 -12.42
N LEU A 117 12.84 -1.87 -11.88
CA LEU A 117 12.31 -1.65 -10.52
C LEU A 117 10.88 -2.17 -10.40
N GLY A 118 10.00 -1.88 -11.38
CA GLY A 118 8.64 -2.41 -11.37
C GLY A 118 8.56 -3.94 -11.38
N ALA A 119 9.47 -4.61 -12.09
CA ALA A 119 9.56 -6.07 -12.09
C ALA A 119 10.07 -6.62 -10.74
N VAL A 120 11.05 -5.96 -10.14
CA VAL A 120 11.57 -6.30 -8.81
C VAL A 120 10.48 -6.16 -7.77
N ASP A 121 9.70 -5.07 -7.81
CA ASP A 121 8.57 -4.84 -6.91
C ASP A 121 7.51 -5.95 -7.05
N GLN A 122 7.13 -6.32 -8.28
CA GLN A 122 6.17 -7.41 -8.51
C GLN A 122 6.67 -8.77 -7.99
N VAL A 123 7.95 -9.06 -8.13
CA VAL A 123 8.54 -10.31 -7.62
C VAL A 123 8.69 -10.26 -6.11
N ALA A 124 9.07 -9.12 -5.53
CA ALA A 124 9.13 -8.92 -4.09
C ALA A 124 7.77 -9.16 -3.43
N LEU A 125 6.71 -8.62 -4.05
CA LEU A 125 5.32 -8.88 -3.66
C LEU A 125 4.98 -10.38 -3.67
N LEU A 126 5.28 -11.07 -4.78
CA LEU A 126 5.00 -12.49 -4.95
C LEU A 126 5.73 -13.38 -3.93
N VAL A 127 6.95 -13.01 -3.56
CA VAL A 127 7.83 -13.84 -2.74
C VAL A 127 7.69 -13.55 -1.25
N SER A 128 7.49 -12.29 -0.87
CA SER A 128 7.60 -11.87 0.53
C SER A 128 6.27 -11.55 1.20
N GLY A 129 5.20 -11.24 0.44
CA GLY A 129 3.98 -10.66 1.02
C GLY A 129 4.23 -9.38 1.82
N ARG A 130 5.40 -8.74 1.63
CA ARG A 130 5.80 -7.50 2.31
C ARG A 130 5.58 -6.30 1.41
N SER A 131 5.43 -5.17 2.09
CA SER A 131 5.26 -3.83 1.53
C SER A 131 6.31 -3.52 0.47
N ILE A 132 5.83 -3.02 -0.67
CA ILE A 132 6.65 -2.53 -1.79
C ILE A 132 7.47 -1.35 -1.28
N THR A 133 8.75 -1.29 -1.63
CA THR A 133 9.57 -0.12 -1.29
C THR A 133 8.92 1.13 -1.89
N PRO A 134 8.73 2.22 -1.13
CA PRO A 134 8.09 3.41 -1.68
C PRO A 134 8.83 3.92 -2.92
N VAL A 135 8.10 4.17 -3.99
CA VAL A 135 8.65 4.65 -5.26
C VAL A 135 8.51 6.16 -5.34
N ALA A 136 9.61 6.85 -5.65
CA ALA A 136 9.64 8.31 -5.76
C ALA A 136 8.55 8.83 -6.73
N GLY A 137 7.81 9.85 -6.28
CA GLY A 137 6.72 10.48 -6.99
C GLY A 137 5.40 9.71 -6.99
N LYS A 138 5.28 8.60 -6.23
CA LYS A 138 4.11 7.72 -6.28
C LYS A 138 3.52 7.43 -4.90
N VAL A 139 2.22 7.12 -4.91
CA VAL A 139 1.49 6.45 -3.85
C VAL A 139 1.10 5.08 -4.36
N ILE A 140 1.52 4.04 -3.65
CA ILE A 140 1.22 2.67 -3.97
C ILE A 140 0.26 2.13 -2.92
N LEU A 141 -0.89 1.63 -3.35
CA LEU A 141 -1.87 0.99 -2.48
C LEU A 141 -1.79 -0.52 -2.74
N PHE A 142 -1.35 -1.30 -1.76
CA PHE A 142 -1.16 -2.74 -1.88
C PHE A 142 -2.13 -3.50 -0.96
N ASN A 143 -2.88 -4.43 -1.53
CA ASN A 143 -3.81 -5.26 -0.78
C ASN A 143 -3.20 -6.63 -0.50
N ASN A 144 -2.67 -6.80 0.72
CA ASN A 144 -2.19 -8.09 1.20
C ASN A 144 -3.28 -8.88 1.95
N CYS A 145 -4.51 -8.37 2.00
CA CYS A 145 -5.64 -9.10 2.58
C CYS A 145 -6.03 -10.27 1.66
N ALA A 146 -6.65 -11.29 2.25
CA ALA A 146 -7.17 -12.44 1.49
C ALA A 146 -8.44 -12.12 0.67
N LEU A 147 -9.01 -10.92 0.85
CA LEU A 147 -10.23 -10.46 0.20
C LEU A 147 -9.95 -9.21 -0.63
N PRO A 148 -10.67 -8.97 -1.74
CA PRO A 148 -10.62 -7.69 -2.42
C PRO A 148 -11.04 -6.55 -1.49
N LEU A 149 -10.44 -5.37 -1.67
CA LEU A 149 -10.76 -4.16 -0.92
C LEU A 149 -11.39 -3.12 -1.84
N LYS A 150 -12.50 -2.54 -1.40
CA LYS A 150 -13.08 -1.35 -2.03
C LYS A 150 -12.35 -0.11 -1.51
N LEU A 151 -11.78 0.67 -2.41
CA LEU A 151 -11.22 1.98 -2.09
C LEU A 151 -12.33 3.03 -2.14
N MET A 152 -12.36 3.90 -1.13
CA MET A 152 -13.33 4.98 -0.99
C MET A 152 -12.58 6.28 -0.73
N SER A 153 -12.99 7.34 -1.40
CA SER A 153 -12.48 8.68 -1.16
C SER A 153 -13.56 9.72 -1.44
N ASP A 154 -13.78 10.62 -0.51
CA ASP A 154 -14.67 11.78 -0.69
C ASP A 154 -13.96 12.97 -1.36
N THR A 155 -12.63 12.92 -1.35
CA THR A 155 -11.73 14.00 -1.74
C THR A 155 -10.96 13.69 -3.00
N ASN A 156 -10.91 12.43 -3.47
CA ASN A 156 -10.19 12.05 -4.68
C ASN A 156 -10.97 11.04 -5.55
N ALA A 157 -11.50 11.50 -6.68
CA ALA A 157 -12.30 10.68 -7.59
C ALA A 157 -11.49 9.63 -8.37
N ALA A 158 -10.16 9.73 -8.45
CA ALA A 158 -9.33 8.73 -9.13
C ALA A 158 -9.17 7.46 -8.29
N ILE A 159 -9.30 7.59 -6.97
CA ILE A 159 -9.22 6.48 -6.00
C ILE A 159 -10.62 5.96 -5.66
N ASP A 160 -11.60 6.85 -5.57
CA ASP A 160 -12.95 6.52 -5.15
C ASP A 160 -13.62 5.49 -6.07
N GLY A 161 -14.04 4.36 -5.51
CA GLY A 161 -14.77 3.35 -6.25
C GLY A 161 -13.89 2.24 -6.84
N ASN A 162 -12.57 2.33 -6.76
CA ASN A 162 -11.70 1.26 -7.25
C ASN A 162 -11.80 0.00 -6.36
N VAL A 163 -11.57 -1.17 -6.96
CA VAL A 163 -11.54 -2.45 -6.22
C VAL A 163 -10.17 -3.06 -6.40
N LEU A 164 -9.40 -3.02 -5.32
CA LEU A 164 -8.05 -3.56 -5.23
C LEU A 164 -8.13 -5.06 -4.91
N GLN A 165 -7.80 -5.93 -5.86
CA GLN A 165 -7.89 -7.38 -5.65
C GLN A 165 -6.84 -7.86 -4.63
N ALA A 166 -7.08 -9.05 -4.06
CA ALA A 166 -6.15 -9.67 -3.13
C ALA A 166 -4.80 -9.96 -3.82
N GLY A 167 -3.70 -9.53 -3.21
CA GLY A 167 -2.35 -9.64 -3.75
C GLY A 167 -2.02 -8.66 -4.87
N GLU A 168 -2.91 -7.72 -5.20
CA GLU A 168 -2.67 -6.70 -6.22
C GLU A 168 -2.32 -5.33 -5.60
N GLN A 169 -1.73 -4.47 -6.44
CA GLN A 169 -1.43 -3.08 -6.11
C GLN A 169 -2.09 -2.12 -7.12
N GLU A 170 -2.47 -0.95 -6.64
CA GLU A 170 -2.74 0.22 -7.47
C GLU A 170 -1.67 1.27 -7.23
N THR A 171 -1.37 2.08 -8.24
CA THR A 171 -0.28 3.05 -8.19
C THR A 171 -0.75 4.36 -8.78
N PHE A 172 -0.64 5.41 -7.97
CA PHE A 172 -1.05 6.77 -8.31
C PHE A 172 0.17 7.67 -8.27
N PRO A 173 0.45 8.46 -9.31
CA PRO A 173 1.36 9.58 -9.19
C PRO A 173 0.89 10.52 -8.07
N ILE A 174 1.80 11.00 -7.23
CA ILE A 174 1.48 12.00 -6.18
C ILE A 174 0.86 13.26 -6.82
N GLY A 175 1.22 13.59 -8.06
CA GLY A 175 0.64 14.70 -8.81
C GLY A 175 -0.84 14.53 -9.19
N GLU A 176 -1.42 13.33 -9.06
CA GLU A 176 -2.86 13.08 -9.24
C GLU A 176 -3.66 13.30 -7.95
N LEU A 177 -2.97 13.51 -6.83
CA LEU A 177 -3.58 13.93 -5.57
C LEU A 177 -3.75 15.45 -5.52
N HIS A 178 -4.73 15.91 -4.77
CA HIS A 178 -4.96 17.34 -4.57
C HIS A 178 -3.83 17.94 -3.72
N ALA A 179 -2.96 18.71 -4.35
CA ALA A 179 -1.89 19.43 -3.66
C ALA A 179 -2.44 20.47 -2.67
N GLY A 180 -1.81 20.56 -1.51
CA GLY A 180 -2.18 21.44 -0.41
C GLY A 180 -3.52 21.12 0.26
N SER A 181 -4.15 19.98 -0.08
CA SER A 181 -5.44 19.56 0.48
C SER A 181 -5.42 18.08 0.91
N PRO A 182 -6.21 17.69 1.92
CA PRO A 182 -6.41 16.29 2.29
C PRO A 182 -6.87 15.42 1.14
N ASN A 183 -6.23 14.26 0.98
CA ASN A 183 -6.72 13.15 0.17
C ASN A 183 -6.99 11.99 1.13
N THR A 184 -8.25 11.83 1.52
CA THR A 184 -8.70 10.77 2.44
C THR A 184 -8.94 9.49 1.65
N ILE A 185 -8.35 8.40 2.11
CA ILE A 185 -8.49 7.06 1.55
C ILE A 185 -9.01 6.15 2.66
N LEU A 186 -10.19 5.59 2.44
CA LEU A 186 -10.77 4.56 3.29
C LEU A 186 -10.84 3.26 2.50
N VAL A 187 -10.76 2.13 3.22
CA VAL A 187 -10.93 0.81 2.62
C VAL A 187 -11.93 -0.02 3.36
N ALA A 188 -12.60 -0.91 2.63
CA ALA A 188 -13.49 -1.90 3.22
C ALA A 188 -13.40 -3.22 2.45
N PRO A 189 -13.41 -4.39 3.13
CA PRO A 189 -13.40 -5.68 2.46
C PRO A 189 -14.67 -5.91 1.66
N VAL A 190 -14.52 -6.44 0.44
CA VAL A 190 -15.64 -6.83 -0.42
C VAL A 190 -15.95 -8.29 -0.15
N THR A 191 -17.06 -8.55 0.55
CA THR A 191 -17.55 -9.90 0.81
C THR A 191 -18.55 -10.36 -0.25
N THR A 192 -18.66 -11.68 -0.45
CA THR A 192 -19.71 -12.27 -1.28
C THR A 192 -21.05 -12.30 -0.52
N ARG A 193 -22.14 -12.61 -1.23
CA ARG A 193 -23.45 -12.79 -0.59
C ARG A 193 -23.42 -13.90 0.46
N ASP A 194 -22.77 -15.02 0.17
CA ASP A 194 -22.73 -16.17 1.06
C ASP A 194 -21.90 -15.85 2.32
N GLN A 195 -20.71 -15.25 2.14
CA GLN A 195 -19.88 -14.76 3.24
C GLN A 195 -20.62 -13.75 4.13
N CYS A 196 -21.43 -12.90 3.50
CA CYS A 196 -22.26 -11.94 4.22
C CYS A 196 -23.41 -12.61 4.99
N GLY A 197 -23.99 -13.68 4.45
CA GLY A 197 -24.96 -14.53 5.16
C GLY A 197 -24.34 -15.18 6.40
N ASP A 198 -23.10 -15.68 6.29
CA ASP A 198 -22.38 -16.30 7.40
C ASP A 198 -22.03 -15.31 8.53
N LEU A 199 -21.88 -14.03 8.20
CA LEU A 199 -21.62 -12.97 9.18
C LEU A 199 -22.87 -12.60 9.98
N ALA A 200 -24.06 -12.76 9.37
CA ALA A 200 -25.39 -12.36 9.85
C ALA A 200 -25.57 -10.85 10.19
N CYS A 201 -24.50 -10.16 10.62
CA CYS A 201 -24.47 -8.78 11.11
C CYS A 201 -25.57 -8.44 12.14
N GLU A 202 -26.13 -9.43 12.86
CA GLU A 202 -27.33 -9.30 13.69
C GLU A 202 -27.13 -8.39 14.93
N ASP A 203 -25.92 -8.35 15.49
CA ASP A 203 -25.58 -7.56 16.68
C ASP A 203 -24.93 -6.21 16.36
N TRP A 204 -25.13 -5.66 15.15
CA TRP A 204 -24.57 -4.34 14.79
C TRP A 204 -24.98 -3.23 15.79
N THR A 205 -26.13 -3.39 16.44
CA THR A 205 -26.66 -2.48 17.48
C THR A 205 -25.81 -2.47 18.76
N ALA A 206 -25.09 -3.55 19.07
CA ALA A 206 -24.15 -3.61 20.20
C ALA A 206 -22.97 -2.65 20.03
N VAL A 207 -22.66 -2.27 18.79
CA VAL A 207 -21.59 -1.33 18.42
C VAL A 207 -22.15 0.10 18.20
N GLN A 208 -23.42 0.34 18.54
CA GLN A 208 -24.19 1.55 18.16
C GLN A 208 -25.05 2.16 19.29
N PRO A 209 -24.48 2.79 20.33
CA PRO A 209 -25.19 3.84 21.04
C PRO A 209 -24.97 5.17 20.31
N ASN A 210 -25.93 5.58 19.48
CA ASN A 210 -25.96 6.85 18.69
C ASN A 210 -25.91 8.16 19.51
N ARG A 211 -25.46 8.11 20.77
CA ARG A 211 -25.43 9.22 21.72
C ARG A 211 -24.18 9.27 22.60
N VAL A 212 -23.25 8.31 22.47
CA VAL A 212 -22.01 8.26 23.25
C VAL A 212 -20.85 7.96 22.30
N GLN A 213 -19.70 8.57 22.56
CA GLN A 213 -18.46 8.25 21.86
C GLN A 213 -18.19 6.74 21.96
N ARG A 214 -17.88 6.09 20.83
CA ARG A 214 -17.51 4.67 20.81
C ARG A 214 -16.13 4.49 21.43
N GLU A 215 -16.04 3.63 22.44
CA GLU A 215 -14.77 3.27 23.08
C GLU A 215 -13.98 2.30 22.19
N PRO A 216 -12.64 2.38 22.14
CA PRO A 216 -11.80 1.45 21.37
C PRO A 216 -12.15 -0.03 21.59
N GLY A 217 -12.40 -0.43 22.84
CA GLY A 217 -12.72 -1.81 23.21
C GLY A 217 -14.00 -2.38 22.58
N MET A 218 -14.88 -1.53 22.02
CA MET A 218 -16.07 -2.00 21.30
C MET A 218 -15.72 -2.68 19.96
N TRP A 219 -14.52 -2.44 19.43
CA TRP A 219 -14.03 -2.98 18.16
C TRP A 219 -13.05 -4.13 18.33
N GLU A 220 -12.82 -4.55 19.57
CA GLU A 220 -12.00 -5.71 19.91
C GLU A 220 -12.87 -6.97 19.99
N ASP A 221 -12.27 -8.12 20.30
CA ASP A 221 -13.02 -9.35 20.55
C ASP A 221 -14.16 -9.10 21.57
N PRO A 222 -15.37 -9.60 21.31
CA PRO A 222 -15.78 -10.51 20.24
C PRO A 222 -16.22 -9.83 18.92
N ASN A 223 -16.09 -8.51 18.81
CA ASN A 223 -16.70 -7.69 17.76
C ASN A 223 -15.81 -7.46 16.53
N LEU A 224 -14.55 -7.91 16.54
CA LEU A 224 -13.57 -7.69 15.45
C LEU A 224 -14.11 -8.07 14.06
N THR A 225 -14.79 -9.21 13.96
CA THR A 225 -15.37 -9.67 12.69
C THR A 225 -16.43 -8.70 12.18
N TYR A 226 -17.30 -8.18 13.05
CA TYR A 226 -18.30 -7.19 12.66
C TYR A 226 -17.67 -5.85 12.30
N ALA A 227 -16.63 -5.44 13.05
CA ALA A 227 -15.85 -4.24 12.78
C ALA A 227 -15.21 -4.25 11.38
N ALA A 228 -14.69 -5.41 10.97
CA ALA A 228 -14.03 -5.59 9.68
C ALA A 228 -15.01 -5.61 8.50
N TYR A 229 -16.15 -6.29 8.66
CA TYR A 229 -16.98 -6.68 7.51
C TYR A 229 -18.38 -6.06 7.44
N CYS A 230 -18.92 -5.55 8.55
CA CYS A 230 -20.26 -4.95 8.57
C CYS A 230 -20.14 -3.41 8.61
N GLN A 231 -21.03 -2.71 7.90
CA GLN A 231 -21.14 -1.25 7.91
C GLN A 231 -22.25 -0.80 8.88
N PRO A 232 -21.95 -0.58 10.18
CA PRO A 232 -22.97 -0.27 11.18
C PRO A 232 -23.66 1.08 10.93
N THR A 233 -23.02 2.03 10.24
CA THR A 233 -23.62 3.35 9.92
C THR A 233 -24.77 3.20 8.93
N ASN A 234 -24.58 2.39 7.88
CA ASN A 234 -25.63 2.06 6.93
C ASN A 234 -26.74 1.21 7.56
N ALA A 235 -26.40 0.33 8.51
CA ALA A 235 -27.37 -0.46 9.26
C ALA A 235 -28.34 0.44 10.03
N ALA A 236 -27.78 1.41 10.76
CA ALA A 236 -28.52 2.39 11.53
C ALA A 236 -29.43 3.28 10.68
N ALA A 237 -28.99 3.57 9.45
CA ALA A 237 -29.74 4.37 8.51
C ALA A 237 -30.75 3.55 7.68
N ALA A 238 -30.84 2.22 7.88
CA ALA A 238 -31.61 1.28 7.06
C ALA A 238 -31.26 1.38 5.55
N GLN A 239 -29.97 1.59 5.26
CA GLN A 239 -29.44 1.81 3.91
C GLN A 239 -28.76 0.57 3.28
N CYS A 240 -28.70 -0.55 4.01
CA CYS A 240 -27.96 -1.73 3.58
C CYS A 240 -28.69 -2.63 2.56
N SER A 241 -30.01 -2.49 2.43
CA SER A 241 -30.78 -3.19 1.39
C SER A 241 -32.02 -2.37 1.03
N SER A 242 -32.57 -2.60 -0.16
CA SER A 242 -33.87 -2.04 -0.58
C SER A 242 -35.05 -2.59 0.25
N ASP A 243 -34.83 -3.66 1.00
CA ASP A 243 -35.74 -4.21 2.00
C ASP A 243 -35.22 -3.89 3.43
N PRO A 244 -35.88 -2.99 4.17
CA PRO A 244 -35.49 -2.61 5.53
C PRO A 244 -35.68 -3.71 6.59
N ALA A 245 -36.23 -4.88 6.23
CA ALA A 245 -36.48 -5.98 7.16
C ALA A 245 -35.44 -7.13 7.10
N GLU A 246 -34.52 -7.16 6.14
CA GLU A 246 -33.59 -8.30 5.93
C GLU A 246 -32.10 -8.02 6.23
N THR A 247 -31.67 -6.81 6.51
CA THR A 247 -30.31 -6.33 6.19
C THR A 247 -29.10 -7.00 6.88
N PRO A 248 -28.30 -7.83 6.17
CA PRO A 248 -26.87 -7.87 6.45
C PRO A 248 -26.21 -6.66 5.77
N CYS A 249 -25.46 -5.87 6.53
CA CYS A 249 -24.76 -4.67 6.06
C CYS A 249 -23.37 -4.97 5.53
N CYS A 250 -23.33 -5.95 4.63
CA CYS A 250 -22.14 -6.48 4.00
C CYS A 250 -22.49 -6.97 2.59
N GLY A 251 -21.51 -7.53 1.88
CA GLY A 251 -21.73 -8.16 0.59
C GLY A 251 -21.58 -7.20 -0.61
N PRO A 252 -21.87 -7.69 -1.83
CA PRO A 252 -21.55 -6.97 -3.06
C PRO A 252 -22.39 -5.70 -3.29
N ASN A 253 -23.54 -5.58 -2.60
CA ASN A 253 -24.44 -4.42 -2.69
C ASN A 253 -24.32 -3.49 -1.49
N MET A 254 -23.29 -3.66 -0.66
CA MET A 254 -23.06 -2.80 0.49
C MET A 254 -22.94 -1.35 0.04
N ASN A 255 -23.69 -0.45 0.69
CA ASN A 255 -23.47 0.98 0.53
C ASN A 255 -22.15 1.34 1.23
N TYR A 256 -21.35 2.18 0.60
CA TYR A 256 -20.07 2.63 1.12
C TYR A 256 -20.20 4.14 1.33
N ASP A 257 -20.69 4.55 2.50
CA ASP A 257 -21.03 5.95 2.79
C ASP A 257 -19.81 6.85 3.04
N LYS A 258 -18.60 6.25 2.96
CA LYS A 258 -17.29 6.91 3.14
C LYS A 258 -17.09 7.49 4.54
N THR A 259 -17.84 7.01 5.53
CA THR A 259 -17.76 7.48 6.92
C THR A 259 -17.19 6.45 7.89
N PHE A 260 -16.75 5.30 7.37
CA PHE A 260 -16.40 4.13 8.18
C PHE A 260 -15.12 3.47 7.68
N GLY A 261 -14.17 3.33 8.60
CA GLY A 261 -12.99 2.49 8.44
C GLY A 261 -11.75 3.10 9.10
N THR A 262 -10.62 2.43 8.86
CA THR A 262 -9.30 2.97 9.15
C THR A 262 -8.93 3.89 8.00
N HIS A 263 -8.64 5.15 8.31
CA HIS A 263 -8.40 6.19 7.33
C HIS A 263 -6.91 6.43 7.17
N LEU A 264 -6.48 6.52 5.91
CA LEU A 264 -5.25 7.19 5.55
C LEU A 264 -5.62 8.57 5.00
N GLU A 265 -4.91 9.59 5.43
CA GLU A 265 -4.95 10.90 4.80
C GLU A 265 -3.54 11.27 4.35
N LEU A 266 -3.45 11.75 3.10
CA LEU A 266 -2.22 12.27 2.51
C LEU A 266 -2.50 13.66 1.95
N THR A 267 -1.76 14.64 2.44
CA THR A 267 -1.81 16.04 1.97
C THR A 267 -0.46 16.40 1.34
N PRO A 268 -0.29 16.26 0.02
CA PRO A 268 0.98 16.55 -0.61
C PRO A 268 1.19 18.05 -0.81
N ASP A 269 2.45 18.50 -0.73
CA ASP A 269 2.89 19.86 -1.06
C ASP A 269 2.12 21.00 -0.35
N PHE A 270 1.78 20.80 0.92
CA PHE A 270 1.31 21.89 1.78
C PHE A 270 2.52 22.65 2.34
N GLN A 271 2.81 23.81 1.78
CA GLN A 271 3.94 24.66 2.17
C GLN A 271 5.30 23.93 2.05
N GLY A 272 5.46 23.08 1.02
CA GLY A 272 6.68 22.30 0.78
C GLY A 272 6.85 21.06 1.66
N GLN A 273 5.79 20.67 2.38
CA GLN A 273 5.72 19.43 3.15
C GLN A 273 4.53 18.59 2.72
N ASP A 274 4.72 17.27 2.76
CA ASP A 274 3.66 16.31 2.66
C ASP A 274 3.24 15.94 4.08
N PHE A 275 1.94 15.92 4.36
CA PHE A 275 1.42 15.47 5.63
C PHE A 275 0.75 14.11 5.48
N VAL A 276 1.16 13.17 6.32
CA VAL A 276 0.66 11.80 6.35
C VAL A 276 0.07 11.54 7.73
N ASN A 277 -1.16 11.02 7.79
CA ASN A 277 -1.75 10.60 9.05
C ASN A 277 -2.63 9.37 8.89
N LEU A 278 -2.63 8.55 9.93
CA LEU A 278 -3.61 7.49 10.12
C LEU A 278 -4.64 7.96 11.13
N SER A 279 -5.90 7.64 10.87
CA SER A 279 -7.00 7.94 11.79
C SER A 279 -7.92 6.74 11.87
N THR A 280 -8.26 6.36 13.09
CA THR A 280 -9.32 5.40 13.34
C THR A 280 -10.57 6.16 13.78
N ASN A 281 -10.98 7.27 13.15
CA ASN A 281 -12.19 8.02 13.53
C ASN A 281 -13.10 8.30 12.32
N ALA A 282 -14.44 8.18 12.45
CA ALA A 282 -15.40 8.29 11.32
C ALA A 282 -15.34 9.60 10.53
N MET A 283 -14.96 10.66 11.22
CA MET A 283 -14.60 11.91 10.58
C MET A 283 -13.15 12.15 11.01
N PRO A 284 -12.16 11.92 10.13
CA PRO A 284 -10.86 12.50 10.40
C PRO A 284 -11.13 14.02 10.53
N PRO A 285 -10.60 14.70 11.56
CA PRO A 285 -10.78 16.13 11.64
C PRO A 285 -10.33 16.73 10.32
N LEU A 286 -11.16 17.59 9.72
CA LEU A 286 -10.67 18.53 8.71
C LEU A 286 -9.38 19.12 9.28
N LEU A 287 -8.25 18.92 8.58
CA LEU A 287 -6.96 19.52 8.94
C LEU A 287 -7.24 20.91 9.47
N CYS A 288 -6.90 21.09 10.75
CA CYS A 288 -7.39 22.15 11.59
C CYS A 288 -7.48 23.47 10.82
N GLY A 289 -8.70 23.85 10.48
CA GLY A 289 -8.94 25.06 9.71
C GLY A 289 -8.40 26.29 10.45
N PRO A 290 -8.22 27.43 9.77
CA PRO A 290 -7.72 28.64 10.41
C PRO A 290 -8.52 28.99 11.68
N GLY A 291 -7.85 28.97 12.84
CA GLY A 291 -8.45 29.32 14.13
C GLY A 291 -8.94 28.15 15.00
N VAL A 292 -8.75 26.90 14.59
CA VAL A 292 -8.99 25.71 15.44
C VAL A 292 -7.69 25.32 16.16
N ASP A 293 -7.77 25.00 17.45
CA ASP A 293 -6.62 24.50 18.23
C ASP A 293 -6.17 23.15 17.66
N PRO A 294 -4.95 23.03 17.12
CA PRO A 294 -4.44 21.80 16.51
C PRO A 294 -4.47 20.59 17.44
N ASN A 295 -4.58 20.82 18.75
CA ASN A 295 -4.63 19.77 19.77
C ASN A 295 -6.05 19.29 20.11
N ASN A 296 -7.11 19.90 19.55
CA ASN A 296 -8.50 19.58 19.88
C ASN A 296 -9.44 19.78 18.68
N CYS A 297 -9.07 19.24 17.52
CA CYS A 297 -9.80 19.42 16.26
C CYS A 297 -10.99 18.45 16.08
N VAL A 298 -11.32 17.67 17.10
CA VAL A 298 -12.31 16.58 17.01
C VAL A 298 -13.47 16.82 17.97
N THR A 299 -14.70 16.81 17.43
CA THR A 299 -15.90 16.88 18.26
C THR A 299 -16.04 15.60 19.08
N ALA A 300 -16.60 15.68 20.30
CA ALA A 300 -16.88 14.49 21.14
C ALA A 300 -17.78 13.43 20.47
N SER A 301 -18.30 13.70 19.27
CA SER A 301 -19.04 12.78 18.42
C SER A 301 -18.17 11.98 17.44
N ALA A 302 -16.85 12.18 17.43
CA ALA A 302 -15.97 11.35 16.61
C ALA A 302 -15.86 9.96 17.23
N ASN A 303 -16.49 9.04 16.53
CA ASN A 303 -16.52 7.65 16.86
C ASN A 303 -15.21 7.03 16.36
N ILE A 304 -14.53 6.26 17.21
CA ILE A 304 -13.35 5.48 16.80
C ILE A 304 -13.82 4.31 15.92
N PHE A 305 -13.12 3.97 14.84
CA PHE A 305 -13.35 2.85 13.94
C PHE A 305 -12.03 2.27 13.43
N PHE A 306 -11.89 0.97 13.61
CA PHE A 306 -10.83 0.18 13.03
C PHE A 306 -11.47 -1.00 12.30
N ASN A 307 -11.04 -1.28 11.07
CA ASN A 307 -11.64 -2.34 10.25
C ASN A 307 -10.60 -3.13 9.45
N VAL A 308 -9.59 -2.47 8.88
CA VAL A 308 -8.55 -3.08 8.08
C VAL A 308 -7.18 -2.65 8.63
N PRO A 309 -6.33 -3.60 9.04
CA PRO A 309 -4.94 -3.32 9.39
C PRO A 309 -4.21 -2.60 8.25
N ILE A 310 -3.40 -1.60 8.57
CA ILE A 310 -2.69 -0.76 7.61
C ILE A 310 -1.25 -0.51 8.07
N HIS A 311 -0.32 -0.48 7.12
CA HIS A 311 1.07 -0.06 7.32
C HIS A 311 1.43 0.88 6.18
N VAL A 312 1.94 2.06 6.52
CA VAL A 312 2.41 3.06 5.58
C VAL A 312 3.92 3.18 5.69
N ASP A 313 4.63 2.97 4.59
CA ASP A 313 6.05 3.29 4.44
C ASP A 313 6.22 4.61 3.70
N MET A 314 7.10 5.47 4.21
CA MET A 314 7.35 6.82 3.72
C MET A 314 8.81 6.96 3.28
N ALA A 315 9.03 7.38 2.03
CA ALA A 315 10.35 7.74 1.50
C ALA A 315 10.47 9.25 1.28
N GLY A 316 11.71 9.75 1.18
CA GLY A 316 12.01 11.15 0.87
C GLY A 316 12.66 11.97 1.99
N GLY A 317 12.96 11.35 3.14
CA GLY A 317 13.62 11.95 4.30
C GLY A 317 12.95 11.55 5.62
N ASP A 318 13.55 11.93 6.75
CA ASP A 318 12.93 11.71 8.08
C ASP A 318 11.65 12.54 8.18
N CYS A 319 10.50 11.88 8.33
CA CYS A 319 9.24 12.58 8.61
C CYS A 319 9.12 12.87 10.10
N ALA A 320 8.86 14.13 10.46
CA ALA A 320 8.65 14.53 11.85
C ALA A 320 7.18 14.29 12.24
N CYS A 321 6.93 13.37 13.17
CA CYS A 321 5.59 12.91 13.52
C CYS A 321 5.16 13.31 14.94
N ASP A 322 5.33 14.58 15.29
CA ASP A 322 4.94 15.17 16.58
C ASP A 322 5.31 14.28 17.79
N SER A 323 4.31 13.72 18.49
CA SER A 323 4.46 12.88 19.68
C SER A 323 5.20 11.55 19.41
N LEU A 324 5.22 11.10 18.15
CA LEU A 324 5.88 9.86 17.71
C LEU A 324 7.35 10.06 17.34
N GLY A 325 7.83 11.31 17.29
CA GLY A 325 9.19 11.66 16.88
C GLY A 325 9.41 11.46 15.38
N ASN A 326 10.66 11.27 14.94
CA ASN A 326 10.95 11.02 13.54
C ASN A 326 10.58 9.57 13.17
N ARG A 327 9.76 9.40 12.13
CA ARG A 327 9.36 8.08 11.61
C ARG A 327 9.53 8.02 10.09
N SER A 328 9.84 6.83 9.60
CA SER A 328 9.75 6.46 8.18
C SER A 328 8.55 5.57 7.88
N GLN A 329 7.76 5.22 8.91
CA GLN A 329 6.61 4.33 8.80
C GLN A 329 5.54 4.65 9.85
N LEU A 330 4.29 4.35 9.52
CA LEU A 330 3.13 4.36 10.43
C LEU A 330 2.42 3.01 10.37
N ILE A 331 2.15 2.38 11.51
CA ILE A 331 1.61 1.02 11.60
C ILE A 331 0.37 0.99 12.48
N CYS A 332 -0.72 0.44 11.93
CA CYS A 332 -1.99 0.35 12.60
C CYS A 332 -2.63 -1.01 12.36
N THR A 333 -2.38 -1.95 13.26
CA THR A 333 -2.80 -3.35 13.12
C THR A 333 -3.91 -3.77 14.08
N THR A 334 -4.26 -2.90 15.02
CA THR A 334 -5.32 -3.10 16.02
C THR A 334 -6.04 -1.78 16.29
N VAL A 335 -7.19 -1.83 16.97
CA VAL A 335 -7.94 -0.60 17.32
C VAL A 335 -7.17 0.30 18.29
N SER A 336 -6.35 -0.26 19.19
CA SER A 336 -5.50 0.51 20.13
C SER A 336 -4.20 1.01 19.49
N CYS A 337 -4.21 1.23 18.19
CA CYS A 337 -3.04 1.58 17.39
C CYS A 337 -2.39 2.90 17.82
N GLU A 338 -1.13 2.80 18.25
CA GLU A 338 -0.34 3.94 18.70
C GLU A 338 0.08 4.88 17.58
N ASP A 339 0.08 4.48 16.31
CA ASP A 339 0.46 5.38 15.21
C ASP A 339 -0.73 6.11 14.58
N ALA A 340 -1.97 5.78 14.97
CA ALA A 340 -3.17 6.48 14.51
C ALA A 340 -3.65 7.51 15.52
N TYR A 341 -4.23 8.57 14.98
CA TYR A 341 -4.98 9.54 15.76
C TYR A 341 -6.11 8.83 16.53
N GLN A 342 -6.07 8.96 17.87
CA GLN A 342 -7.12 8.53 18.78
C GLN A 342 -7.62 9.75 19.56
N TYR A 343 -8.94 9.90 19.69
CA TYR A 343 -9.51 10.98 20.50
C TYR A 343 -9.16 10.78 21.99
N PRO A 344 -8.95 11.86 22.79
CA PRO A 344 -9.02 13.28 22.43
C PRO A 344 -7.68 13.97 22.14
N LEU A 345 -6.54 13.33 22.36
CA LEU A 345 -5.29 14.05 22.67
C LEU A 345 -4.05 13.52 21.95
N ASP A 346 -4.12 13.21 20.66
CA ASP A 346 -2.93 12.69 19.99
C ASP A 346 -2.81 13.08 18.51
N PRO A 347 -2.48 14.35 18.19
CA PRO A 347 -2.11 14.72 16.84
C PRO A 347 -0.87 13.92 16.42
N LYS A 348 -1.09 12.90 15.59
CA LYS A 348 -0.06 12.00 15.04
C LYS A 348 0.08 12.20 13.55
N GLN A 349 0.39 13.44 13.20
CA GLN A 349 0.63 13.81 11.82
C GLN A 349 2.13 13.78 11.55
N CYS A 350 2.54 13.05 10.52
CA CYS A 350 3.90 13.05 10.01
C CYS A 350 4.05 14.13 8.96
N ALA A 351 4.97 15.07 9.18
CA ALA A 351 5.39 16.04 8.19
C ALA A 351 6.67 15.56 7.49
N CYS A 352 6.55 15.23 6.21
CA CYS A 352 7.62 14.74 5.35
C CYS A 352 8.05 15.83 4.37
N SER A 353 9.31 15.87 3.94
CA SER A 353 9.73 16.82 2.92
C SER A 353 9.12 16.48 1.56
N SER A 354 8.50 17.46 0.87
CA SER A 354 7.97 17.29 -0.48
C SER A 354 9.04 17.22 -1.58
N GLY A 355 10.29 16.87 -1.26
CA GLY A 355 11.41 16.79 -2.21
C GLY A 355 11.26 15.70 -3.29
N GLY A 356 12.24 15.63 -4.19
CA GLY A 356 12.20 14.75 -5.38
C GLY A 356 12.28 13.24 -5.13
N GLN A 357 12.49 12.81 -3.88
CA GLN A 357 12.58 11.40 -3.47
C GLN A 357 11.34 10.94 -2.69
N ARG A 358 10.31 11.78 -2.56
CA ARG A 358 9.11 11.45 -1.76
C ARG A 358 8.30 10.33 -2.41
N GLY A 359 7.85 9.37 -1.62
CA GLY A 359 7.05 8.24 -2.11
C GLY A 359 6.37 7.55 -0.93
N TYR A 360 5.20 6.95 -1.19
CA TYR A 360 4.39 6.31 -0.15
C TYR A 360 3.95 4.93 -0.60
N THR A 361 4.14 3.92 0.24
CA THR A 361 3.50 2.61 0.08
C THR A 361 2.55 2.37 1.23
N VAL A 362 1.33 1.97 0.91
CA VAL A 362 0.26 1.69 1.86
C VAL A 362 -0.10 0.23 1.70
N THR A 363 0.25 -0.57 2.69
CA THR A 363 -0.04 -2.00 2.73
C THR A 363 -1.23 -2.26 3.64
N TYR A 364 -2.30 -2.80 3.07
CA TYR A 364 -3.46 -3.29 3.82
C TYR A 364 -3.26 -4.75 4.19
N CYS A 365 -3.58 -5.13 5.43
CA CYS A 365 -3.27 -6.43 6.03
C CYS A 365 -1.77 -6.79 5.96
N PRO A 366 -0.87 -5.97 6.53
CA PRO A 366 0.55 -6.28 6.57
C PRO A 366 0.81 -7.66 7.20
N GLU A 367 1.99 -8.23 6.91
CA GLU A 367 2.40 -9.56 7.37
C GLU A 367 2.10 -9.76 8.88
N GLY A 368 1.45 -10.88 9.22
CA GLY A 368 1.06 -11.18 10.60
C GLY A 368 -0.19 -10.46 11.12
N SER A 369 -0.80 -9.57 10.32
CA SER A 369 -2.00 -8.81 10.68
C SER A 369 -3.15 -9.04 9.67
N PRO A 370 -3.67 -10.28 9.55
CA PRO A 370 -4.78 -10.58 8.65
C PRO A 370 -6.10 -10.01 9.18
N LEU A 371 -7.09 -9.88 8.30
CA LEU A 371 -8.47 -9.67 8.73
C LEU A 371 -8.98 -10.85 9.58
N PRO A 372 -9.95 -10.62 10.49
CA PRO A 372 -10.62 -11.70 11.21
C PRO A 372 -11.21 -12.73 10.25
N ARG A 373 -11.18 -14.01 10.62
CA ARG A 373 -11.79 -15.05 9.77
C ARG A 373 -13.31 -14.89 9.75
N ILE A 374 -13.90 -14.95 8.56
CA ILE A 374 -15.34 -15.07 8.41
C ILE A 374 -15.75 -16.47 8.92
N PRO A 375 -16.73 -16.58 9.83
CA PRO A 375 -17.25 -17.87 10.28
C PRO A 375 -17.68 -18.69 9.06
N SER A 376 -17.38 -19.99 9.05
CA SER A 376 -17.96 -20.88 8.03
C SER A 376 -19.31 -21.38 8.55
N ALA A 377 -20.36 -21.34 7.73
CA ALA A 377 -21.62 -22.00 8.09
C ALA A 377 -21.36 -23.45 8.51
N SER A 378 -21.76 -23.80 9.74
CA SER A 378 -21.64 -25.13 10.34
C SER A 378 -22.73 -26.08 9.88
#